data_AF-A0A293N6L4-F1
#
_entry.id   AF-A0A293N6L4-F1
#
_cell.length_a   1.000
_cell.length_b   1.000
_cell.length_c   1.000
_cell.angle_alpha   90.00
_cell.angle_beta   90.00
_cell.angle_gamma   90.00
#
_symmetry.space_group_name_H-M   'P 1'
#
loop_
_entity.id
_entity.type
_entity.pdbx_description
1 polymer ?
#
loop_
_entity_poly.entity_id
_entity_poly.type
_entity_poly.pdbx_seq_one_letter_code
_entity_poly.pdbx_strand_id
1 'polypeptide(L)'
;MGGCSALNCSNSTEKGHKMYRVPWDPLRKMQWAVAIRRKKSDGSLWIPTVGARLCSAHFVEGTRSDDPNHIDYIPSVFDYDSTVSTYRKIHRRKSQDGVTKKRAENKKRTGAQKRTGAQRRAETQEREKEACQALKLLSESVPDIGSPAGTQSHGFVVPTLEPIHCRTTTVDAGVQTTECTNLCTNCNALTSECRTLKESLQRLERRCRELENHLNIQQDVGILKEKKVAFYTGQCNVKVQNEKGVRKSMRSRKPPKQM
;
A
#
# COMPACT_ATOMS: atom_id res chain seq x y z
N MET A 1 23.11 18.69 -9.11
CA MET A 1 21.79 18.57 -9.76
C MET A 1 20.74 18.33 -8.69
N GLY A 2 19.64 19.09 -8.68
CA GLY A 2 18.59 18.94 -7.65
C GLY A 2 17.55 17.88 -8.01
N GLY A 3 17.13 17.04 -7.06
CA GLY A 3 16.08 16.03 -7.24
C GLY A 3 14.66 16.57 -7.02
N CYS A 4 13.66 15.69 -7.19
CA CYS A 4 12.27 15.98 -6.88
C CYS A 4 12.08 16.30 -5.38
N SER A 5 11.27 17.31 -5.07
CA SER A 5 10.98 17.76 -3.70
C SER A 5 9.86 16.98 -3.01
N ALA A 6 9.12 16.16 -3.75
CA ALA A 6 8.03 15.33 -3.22
C ALA A 6 8.54 14.29 -2.22
N LEU A 7 7.70 13.95 -1.23
CA LEU A 7 7.97 12.85 -0.31
C LEU A 7 8.08 11.53 -1.07
N ASN A 8 9.01 10.69 -0.64
CA ASN A 8 9.27 9.36 -1.21
C ASN A 8 9.60 9.33 -2.72
N CYS A 9 9.89 10.48 -3.34
CA CYS A 9 10.24 10.56 -4.75
C CYS A 9 11.74 10.76 -4.91
N SER A 10 12.38 9.86 -5.65
CA SER A 10 13.82 9.95 -5.98
C SER A 10 14.06 10.29 -7.45
N ASN A 11 13.06 10.82 -8.15
CA ASN A 11 13.19 11.19 -9.56
C ASN A 11 14.12 12.41 -9.70
N SER A 12 14.91 12.41 -10.77
CA SER A 12 15.87 13.44 -11.12
C SER A 12 15.90 13.64 -12.64
N THR A 13 16.47 14.75 -13.11
CA THR A 13 16.73 14.95 -14.54
C THR A 13 17.68 13.88 -15.09
N GLU A 14 18.63 13.40 -14.27
CA GLU A 14 19.55 12.30 -14.60
C GLU A 14 18.80 10.98 -14.86
N LYS A 15 17.63 10.80 -14.24
CA LYS A 15 16.74 9.64 -14.48
C LYS A 15 15.76 9.86 -15.65
N GLY A 16 15.93 10.93 -16.43
CA GLY A 16 15.09 11.22 -17.60
C GLY A 16 13.74 11.88 -17.28
N HIS A 17 13.51 12.34 -16.04
CA HIS A 17 12.25 13.02 -15.71
C HIS A 17 12.34 14.53 -15.94
N LYS A 18 11.29 15.09 -16.56
CA LYS A 18 11.09 16.54 -16.63
C LYS A 18 10.86 17.11 -15.23
N MET A 19 11.52 18.22 -14.93
CA MET A 19 11.45 18.88 -13.62
C MET A 19 10.84 20.26 -13.73
N TYR A 20 9.71 20.46 -13.08
CA TYR A 20 8.98 21.71 -13.04
C TYR A 20 9.29 22.47 -11.76
N ARG A 21 9.64 23.75 -11.90
CA ARG A 21 9.85 24.64 -10.77
C ARG A 21 8.53 25.02 -10.13
N VAL A 22 8.56 25.19 -8.82
CA VAL A 22 7.41 25.72 -8.09
C VAL A 22 7.09 27.14 -8.60
N PRO A 23 5.81 27.47 -8.85
CA PRO A 23 5.40 28.79 -9.30
C PRO A 23 5.86 29.92 -8.36
N TRP A 24 6.09 31.10 -8.92
CA TRP A 24 6.44 32.29 -8.13
C TRP A 24 5.25 32.82 -7.33
N ASP A 25 4.06 32.78 -7.95
CA ASP A 25 2.80 33.26 -7.38
C ASP A 25 2.59 32.73 -5.95
N PRO A 26 2.43 33.61 -4.94
CA PRO A 26 2.32 33.20 -3.54
C PRO A 26 1.15 32.24 -3.27
N LEU A 27 -0.01 32.45 -3.90
CA LEU A 27 -1.20 31.64 -3.67
C LEU A 27 -1.01 30.23 -4.23
N ARG A 28 -0.58 30.13 -5.49
CA ARG A 28 -0.31 28.84 -6.14
C ARG A 28 0.85 28.10 -5.48
N LYS A 29 1.89 28.83 -5.04
CA LYS A 29 3.00 28.26 -4.26
C LYS A 29 2.51 27.63 -2.96
N MET A 30 1.57 28.27 -2.27
CA MET A 30 0.95 27.71 -1.06
C MET A 30 0.14 26.45 -1.38
N GLN A 31 -0.65 26.46 -2.46
CA GLN A 31 -1.38 25.26 -2.91
C GLN A 31 -0.44 24.08 -3.18
N TRP A 32 0.71 24.34 -3.83
CA TRP A 32 1.74 23.33 -4.04
C TRP A 32 2.39 22.87 -2.73
N ALA A 33 2.64 23.76 -1.77
CA ALA A 33 3.16 23.38 -0.45
C ALA A 33 2.21 22.41 0.27
N VAL A 34 0.91 22.73 0.24
CA VAL A 34 -0.15 21.89 0.82
C VAL A 34 -0.25 20.55 0.08
N ALA A 35 -0.14 20.54 -1.25
CA ALA A 35 -0.15 19.31 -2.03
C ALA A 35 1.07 18.42 -1.71
N ILE A 36 2.27 18.99 -1.56
CA ILE A 36 3.48 18.21 -1.24
C ILE A 36 3.41 17.62 0.18
N ARG A 37 2.67 18.24 1.11
CA ARG A 37 2.48 17.81 2.51
C ARG A 37 3.77 17.56 3.29
N ARG A 38 4.87 18.21 2.89
CA ARG A 38 6.14 18.09 3.60
C ARG A 38 6.07 18.92 4.88
N LYS A 39 6.48 18.32 6.00
CA LYS A 39 6.60 19.00 7.28
C LYS A 39 8.05 19.33 7.57
N LYS A 40 8.28 20.45 8.26
CA LYS A 40 9.57 20.78 8.87
C LYS A 40 9.72 20.00 10.20
N SER A 41 10.91 20.09 10.81
CA SER A 41 11.19 19.44 12.10
C SER A 41 10.32 19.92 13.25
N ASP A 42 9.84 21.17 13.19
CA ASP A 42 8.91 21.79 14.14
C ASP A 42 7.44 21.35 13.92
N GLY A 43 7.17 20.51 12.91
CA GLY A 43 5.83 20.09 12.54
C GLY A 43 5.05 21.08 11.67
N SER A 44 5.61 22.27 11.40
CA SER A 44 5.00 23.27 10.52
C SER A 44 5.07 22.85 9.05
N LEU A 45 4.20 23.45 8.22
CA LEU A 45 4.18 23.20 6.79
C LEU A 45 5.48 23.72 6.14
N TRP A 46 6.16 22.86 5.38
CA TRP A 46 7.31 23.27 4.60
C TRP A 46 6.86 24.03 3.36
N ILE A 47 7.26 25.31 3.28
CA ILE A 47 7.03 26.15 2.10
C ILE A 47 8.21 25.99 1.14
N PRO A 48 7.97 25.59 -0.13
CA PRO A 48 9.02 25.42 -1.11
C PRO A 48 9.73 26.73 -1.44
N THR A 49 11.06 26.66 -1.53
CA THR A 49 11.91 27.77 -2.00
C THR A 49 11.97 27.81 -3.53
N VAL A 50 12.57 28.87 -4.09
CA VAL A 50 12.71 29.08 -5.55
C VAL A 50 13.46 27.94 -6.26
N GLY A 51 14.29 27.19 -5.52
CA GLY A 51 15.03 26.03 -6.02
C GLY A 51 14.24 24.72 -6.04
N ALA A 52 13.08 24.66 -5.38
CA ALA A 52 12.27 23.45 -5.28
C ALA A 52 11.67 23.07 -6.64
N ARG A 53 11.63 21.77 -6.92
CA ARG A 53 11.16 21.21 -8.19
C ARG A 53 10.35 19.94 -7.97
N LEU A 54 9.35 19.73 -8.80
CA LEU A 54 8.59 18.48 -8.89
C LEU A 54 8.79 17.83 -10.25
N CYS A 55 8.89 16.50 -10.26
CA CYS A 55 8.98 15.76 -11.51
C CYS A 55 7.62 15.62 -12.19
N SER A 56 7.61 15.32 -13.49
CA SER A 56 6.41 15.09 -14.29
C SER A 56 5.44 14.08 -13.68
N ALA A 57 5.91 13.07 -12.96
CA ALA A 57 5.05 12.03 -12.38
C ALA A 57 4.05 12.52 -11.32
N HIS A 58 4.16 13.78 -10.85
CA HIS A 58 3.22 14.37 -9.89
C HIS A 58 2.03 15.10 -10.55
N PHE A 59 2.02 15.13 -11.88
CA PHE A 59 0.96 15.68 -12.72
C PHE A 59 0.28 14.53 -13.45
N VAL A 60 -1.04 14.61 -13.61
CA VAL A 60 -1.89 13.59 -14.24
C VAL A 60 -1.48 13.38 -15.70
N GLU A 61 -1.28 14.44 -16.46
CA GLU A 61 -0.83 14.38 -17.85
C GLU A 61 0.70 14.41 -17.98
N GLY A 62 1.42 14.45 -16.85
CA GLY A 62 2.88 14.53 -16.83
C GLY A 62 3.44 15.94 -17.10
N THR A 63 2.57 16.94 -17.26
CA THR A 63 2.96 18.31 -17.59
C THR A 63 2.26 19.32 -16.69
N ARG A 64 3.03 20.28 -16.17
CA ARG A 64 2.45 21.41 -15.44
C ARG A 64 1.72 22.32 -16.43
N SER A 65 0.43 22.57 -16.21
CA SER A 65 -0.32 23.62 -16.91
C SER A 65 -0.30 24.93 -16.12
N ASP A 66 -0.37 26.08 -16.78
CA ASP A 66 -0.48 27.39 -16.14
C ASP A 66 -1.93 27.90 -16.04
N ASP A 67 -2.89 27.18 -16.63
CA ASP A 67 -4.32 27.52 -16.60
C ASP A 67 -4.96 27.10 -15.26
N PRO A 68 -5.59 28.01 -14.51
CA PRO A 68 -6.21 27.70 -13.21
C PRO A 68 -7.28 26.61 -13.23
N ASN A 69 -7.93 26.41 -14.39
CA ASN A 69 -9.00 25.43 -14.57
C ASN A 69 -8.47 24.05 -15.02
N HIS A 70 -7.17 23.91 -15.25
CA HIS A 70 -6.57 22.65 -15.67
C HIS A 70 -6.30 21.72 -14.48
N ILE A 71 -6.49 20.41 -14.66
CA ILE A 71 -6.28 19.40 -13.60
C ILE A 71 -4.85 19.42 -13.05
N ASP A 72 -3.88 19.73 -13.90
CA ASP A 72 -2.44 19.83 -13.58
C ASP A 72 -1.97 21.23 -13.16
N TYR A 73 -2.90 22.15 -12.89
CA TYR A 73 -2.56 23.45 -12.31
C TYR A 73 -1.91 23.30 -10.93
N ILE A 74 -2.38 22.32 -10.15
CA ILE A 74 -1.83 21.91 -8.85
C ILE A 74 -1.46 20.42 -8.96
N PRO A 75 -0.23 20.02 -8.59
CA PRO A 75 0.15 18.62 -8.59
C PRO A 75 -0.75 17.84 -7.63
N SER A 76 -1.21 16.66 -8.05
CA SER A 76 -2.19 15.87 -7.29
C SER A 76 -1.73 14.44 -7.02
N VAL A 77 -0.75 13.94 -7.79
CA VAL A 77 -0.30 12.55 -7.72
C VAL A 77 0.87 12.42 -6.75
N PHE A 78 0.63 11.91 -5.53
CA PHE A 78 1.65 11.73 -4.51
C PHE A 78 1.46 10.44 -3.70
N ASP A 79 2.57 9.84 -3.28
CA ASP A 79 2.59 8.72 -2.32
C ASP A 79 2.94 9.24 -0.92
N TYR A 80 1.92 9.67 -0.18
CA TYR A 80 2.07 10.22 1.18
C TYR A 80 2.33 9.15 2.23
N ASP A 81 2.09 7.88 1.91
CA ASP A 81 2.05 6.82 2.91
C ASP A 81 3.46 6.26 3.15
N SER A 82 4.28 7.07 3.82
CA SER A 82 5.62 6.65 4.22
C SER A 82 5.58 5.52 5.25
N THR A 83 4.53 5.41 6.07
CA THR A 83 4.41 4.38 7.10
C THR A 83 4.04 3.03 6.51
N VAL A 84 3.06 2.97 5.60
CA VAL A 84 2.72 1.73 4.88
C VAL A 84 3.83 1.33 3.90
N SER A 85 4.45 2.29 3.20
CA SER A 85 5.60 2.01 2.32
C SER A 85 6.80 1.46 3.09
N THR A 86 7.12 2.04 4.25
CA THR A 86 8.22 1.57 5.11
C THR A 86 7.89 0.24 5.76
N TYR A 87 6.69 0.06 6.30
CA TYR A 87 6.23 -1.22 6.85
C TYR A 87 6.31 -2.35 5.81
N ARG A 88 5.78 -2.11 4.59
CA ARG A 88 5.86 -3.06 3.47
C ARG A 88 7.30 -3.39 3.08
N LYS A 89 8.21 -2.40 3.05
CA LYS A 89 9.64 -2.63 2.76
C LYS A 89 10.33 -3.46 3.85
N ILE A 90 10.06 -3.18 5.13
CA ILE A 90 10.61 -3.93 6.26
C ILE A 90 10.10 -5.38 6.24
N HIS A 91 8.80 -5.59 6.04
CA HIS A 91 8.21 -6.92 5.96
C HIS A 91 8.74 -7.72 4.76
N ARG A 92 8.91 -7.07 3.61
CA ARG A 92 9.53 -7.67 2.42
C ARG A 92 10.96 -8.12 2.70
N ARG A 93 11.79 -7.28 3.33
CA ARG A 93 13.17 -7.63 3.71
C ARG A 93 13.20 -8.82 4.68
N LYS A 94 12.41 -8.78 5.75
CA LYS A 94 12.27 -9.91 6.69
C LYS A 94 11.87 -11.21 6.00
N SER A 95 10.94 -11.14 5.03
CA SER A 95 10.54 -12.32 4.25
C SER A 95 11.68 -12.87 3.40
N GLN A 96 12.46 -12.00 2.75
CA GLN A 96 13.62 -12.39 1.94
C GLN A 96 14.74 -12.98 2.80
N ASP A 97 15.04 -12.37 3.95
CA ASP A 97 16.03 -12.87 4.92
C ASP A 97 15.61 -14.23 5.50
N GLY A 98 14.32 -14.42 5.75
CA GLY A 98 13.78 -15.71 6.18
C GLY A 98 13.92 -16.80 5.10
N VAL A 99 13.68 -16.45 3.83
CA VAL A 99 13.84 -17.37 2.70
C VAL A 99 15.32 -17.73 2.48
N THR A 100 16.24 -16.77 2.55
CA THR A 100 17.68 -17.02 2.39
C THR A 100 18.23 -17.87 3.53
N LYS A 101 17.82 -17.61 4.78
CA LYS A 101 18.21 -18.42 5.95
C LYS A 101 17.71 -19.86 5.83
N LYS A 102 16.43 -20.07 5.48
CA LYS A 102 15.87 -21.41 5.24
C LYS A 102 16.60 -22.14 4.11
N ARG A 103 16.94 -21.45 3.02
CA ARG A 103 17.70 -22.04 1.89
C ARG A 103 19.11 -22.44 2.31
N ALA A 104 19.78 -21.63 3.14
CA ALA A 104 21.10 -21.94 3.69
C ALA A 104 21.06 -23.14 4.65
N GLU A 105 20.07 -23.21 5.54
CA GLU A 105 19.85 -24.36 6.43
C GLU A 105 19.54 -25.64 5.64
N ASN A 106 18.68 -25.57 4.63
CA ASN A 106 18.35 -26.73 3.82
C ASN A 106 19.57 -27.23 3.01
N LYS A 107 20.45 -26.32 2.56
CA LYS A 107 21.73 -26.67 1.93
C LYS A 107 22.69 -27.37 2.90
N LYS A 108 22.70 -26.98 4.18
CA LYS A 108 23.49 -27.68 5.23
C LYS A 108 22.92 -29.07 5.53
N ARG A 109 21.59 -29.21 5.63
CA ARG A 109 20.92 -30.51 5.87
C ARG A 109 21.12 -31.49 4.71
N THR A 110 20.92 -31.03 3.48
CA THR A 110 21.16 -31.86 2.27
C THR A 110 22.65 -32.13 2.04
N GLY A 111 23.54 -31.23 2.44
CA GLY A 111 24.99 -31.46 2.48
C GLY A 111 25.40 -32.54 3.50
N ALA A 112 24.78 -32.57 4.68
CA ALA A 112 25.01 -33.57 5.72
C ALA A 112 24.39 -34.95 5.38
N GLN A 113 23.31 -34.98 4.59
CA GLN A 113 22.65 -36.21 4.13
C GLN A 113 23.23 -36.79 2.82
N LYS A 114 24.24 -36.15 2.21
CA LYS A 114 24.97 -36.74 1.08
C LYS A 114 25.86 -37.87 1.59
N ARG A 115 25.34 -39.10 1.55
CA ARG A 115 26.14 -40.33 1.66
C ARG A 115 27.31 -40.26 0.69
N THR A 116 28.51 -40.52 1.17
CA THR A 116 29.72 -40.50 0.34
C THR A 116 29.61 -41.56 -0.75
N GLY A 117 30.31 -41.38 -1.87
CA GLY A 117 30.33 -42.37 -2.96
C GLY A 117 30.73 -43.77 -2.49
N ALA A 118 31.55 -43.86 -1.43
CA ALA A 118 31.94 -45.10 -0.78
C ALA A 118 30.75 -45.79 -0.04
N GLN A 119 29.96 -45.04 0.72
CA GLN A 119 28.79 -45.58 1.42
C GLN A 119 27.70 -46.10 0.48
N ARG A 120 27.53 -45.48 -0.70
CA ARG A 120 26.58 -45.96 -1.71
C ARG A 120 27.05 -47.26 -2.37
N ARG A 121 28.36 -47.38 -2.67
CA ARG A 121 28.93 -48.59 -3.25
C ARG A 121 28.87 -49.78 -2.29
N ALA A 122 29.18 -49.57 -1.01
CA ALA A 122 29.08 -50.61 0.01
C ALA A 122 27.64 -51.17 0.12
N GLU A 123 26.64 -50.29 0.16
CA GLU A 123 25.24 -50.70 0.26
C GLU A 123 24.70 -51.36 -1.02
N THR A 124 25.24 -51.00 -2.19
CA THR A 124 24.91 -51.67 -3.46
C THR A 124 25.47 -53.09 -3.50
N GLN A 125 26.73 -53.26 -3.06
CA GLN A 125 27.36 -54.58 -2.94
C GLN A 125 26.64 -55.48 -1.94
N GLU A 126 26.13 -54.90 -0.85
CA GLU A 126 25.38 -55.64 0.16
C GLU A 126 24.03 -56.11 -0.37
N ARG A 127 23.29 -55.26 -1.10
CA ARG A 127 22.07 -55.68 -1.81
C ARG A 127 22.33 -56.71 -2.91
N GLU A 128 23.42 -56.59 -3.64
CA GLU A 128 23.81 -57.57 -4.66
C GLU A 128 24.12 -58.93 -4.01
N LYS A 129 24.73 -58.94 -2.83
CA LYS A 129 24.97 -60.15 -2.03
C LYS A 129 23.66 -60.75 -1.52
N GLU A 130 22.76 -59.94 -0.97
CA GLU A 130 21.44 -60.38 -0.51
C GLU A 130 20.60 -60.93 -1.68
N ALA A 131 20.63 -60.30 -2.85
CA ALA A 131 19.94 -60.76 -4.05
C ALA A 131 20.53 -62.09 -4.58
N CYS A 132 21.86 -62.22 -4.59
CA CYS A 132 22.52 -63.49 -4.94
C CYS A 132 22.16 -64.61 -3.95
N GLN A 133 22.07 -64.28 -2.66
CA GLN A 133 21.69 -65.24 -1.62
C GLN A 133 20.21 -65.65 -1.74
N ALA A 134 19.31 -64.70 -2.02
CA ALA A 134 17.89 -64.98 -2.26
C ALA A 134 17.66 -65.85 -3.51
N LEU A 135 18.37 -65.57 -4.61
CA LEU A 135 18.32 -66.41 -5.82
C LEU A 135 18.82 -67.83 -5.56
N LYS A 136 19.81 -68.00 -4.67
CA LYS A 136 20.31 -69.32 -4.28
C LYS A 136 19.27 -70.12 -3.48
N LEU A 137 18.56 -69.47 -2.55
CA LEU A 137 17.46 -70.10 -1.80
C LEU A 137 16.25 -70.43 -2.69
N LEU A 138 15.95 -69.60 -3.69
CA LEU A 138 14.89 -69.87 -4.68
C LEU A 138 15.24 -71.03 -5.63
N SER A 139 16.52 -71.27 -5.91
CA SER A 139 16.96 -72.43 -6.71
C SER A 139 16.84 -73.77 -5.97
N GLU A 140 16.75 -73.75 -4.64
CA GLU A 140 16.65 -74.96 -3.81
C GLU A 140 15.19 -75.36 -3.50
N SER A 141 14.19 -74.59 -3.91
CA SER A 141 12.78 -74.86 -3.60
C SER A 141 11.85 -74.58 -4.78
N VAL A 142 11.83 -75.50 -5.76
CA VAL A 142 10.79 -75.55 -6.78
C VAL A 142 9.79 -76.66 -6.42
N PRO A 143 8.53 -76.32 -6.15
CA PRO A 143 7.41 -77.11 -6.62
C PRO A 143 6.73 -76.37 -7.76
N ASP A 144 6.57 -77.11 -8.85
CA ASP A 144 5.72 -76.84 -10.01
C ASP A 144 4.26 -76.57 -9.55
N ILE A 145 3.55 -75.67 -10.24
CA ILE A 145 2.10 -75.68 -10.53
C ILE A 145 1.64 -74.29 -11.06
N GLY A 146 1.17 -74.30 -12.31
CA GLY A 146 -0.19 -73.86 -12.71
C GLY A 146 -0.61 -72.38 -12.61
N SER A 147 -0.88 -71.77 -13.78
CA SER A 147 -1.58 -70.48 -13.99
C SER A 147 -2.97 -70.39 -13.34
N PRO A 148 -3.46 -69.15 -13.07
CA PRO A 148 -4.85 -68.84 -13.43
C PRO A 148 -5.09 -67.44 -14.03
N ALA A 149 -6.30 -67.30 -14.55
CA ALA A 149 -6.79 -66.32 -15.52
C ALA A 149 -7.44 -65.05 -14.93
N GLY A 150 -7.44 -63.98 -15.75
CA GLY A 150 -8.61 -63.15 -16.12
C GLY A 150 -9.35 -62.33 -15.05
N THR A 151 -9.05 -61.03 -14.96
CA THR A 151 -9.84 -60.02 -14.23
C THR A 151 -10.72 -59.19 -15.18
N GLN A 152 -12.02 -59.08 -14.87
CA GLN A 152 -13.01 -58.30 -15.62
C GLN A 152 -13.12 -56.85 -15.10
N SER A 153 -13.34 -55.91 -16.02
CA SER A 153 -13.55 -54.48 -15.79
C SER A 153 -15.02 -54.14 -15.50
N HIS A 154 -15.32 -53.39 -14.44
CA HIS A 154 -16.64 -52.79 -14.21
C HIS A 154 -16.71 -51.36 -14.77
N GLY A 155 -17.75 -51.13 -15.57
CA GLY A 155 -18.05 -49.87 -16.25
C GLY A 155 -18.66 -48.79 -15.34
N PHE A 156 -18.45 -47.56 -15.80
CA PHE A 156 -18.76 -46.27 -15.19
C PHE A 156 -20.23 -45.87 -15.44
N VAL A 157 -20.93 -45.35 -14.43
CA VAL A 157 -22.22 -44.65 -14.60
C VAL A 157 -22.17 -43.30 -13.89
N VAL A 158 -22.51 -42.25 -14.61
CA VAL A 158 -22.61 -40.86 -14.13
C VAL A 158 -24.04 -40.57 -13.70
N PRO A 159 -24.30 -39.95 -12.52
CA PRO A 159 -25.61 -39.40 -12.21
C PRO A 159 -25.68 -37.88 -12.46
N THR A 160 -26.81 -37.52 -13.06
CA THR A 160 -27.35 -36.19 -13.36
C THR A 160 -27.48 -35.28 -12.14
N LEU A 161 -27.25 -33.98 -12.36
CA LEU A 161 -27.32 -32.89 -11.39
C LEU A 161 -28.77 -32.50 -11.06
N GLU A 162 -29.09 -32.47 -9.75
CA GLU A 162 -30.17 -31.65 -9.20
C GLU A 162 -29.66 -30.79 -8.01
N PRO A 163 -30.32 -29.66 -7.70
CA PRO A 163 -29.77 -28.62 -6.83
C PRO A 163 -29.96 -28.95 -5.35
N ILE A 164 -28.85 -29.07 -4.62
CA ILE A 164 -28.82 -29.37 -3.19
C ILE A 164 -29.35 -28.19 -2.38
N HIS A 165 -30.56 -28.32 -1.84
CA HIS A 165 -31.06 -27.50 -0.74
C HIS A 165 -30.65 -28.14 0.59
N CYS A 166 -29.85 -27.45 1.39
CA CYS A 166 -29.43 -27.95 2.71
C CYS A 166 -30.56 -27.79 3.74
N ARG A 167 -31.42 -28.81 3.86
CA ARG A 167 -32.27 -28.98 5.05
C ARG A 167 -31.52 -29.82 6.07
N THR A 168 -31.09 -29.20 7.16
CA THR A 168 -30.63 -29.91 8.36
C THR A 168 -31.85 -30.44 9.12
N THR A 169 -32.20 -31.70 8.91
CA THR A 169 -33.00 -32.47 9.86
C THR A 169 -32.11 -33.59 10.41
N THR A 170 -31.82 -33.48 11.70
CA THR A 170 -31.09 -34.45 12.50
C THR A 170 -31.92 -35.70 12.70
N VAL A 171 -31.50 -36.83 12.14
CA VAL A 171 -31.73 -38.16 12.73
C VAL A 171 -30.63 -39.12 12.28
N ASP A 172 -30.38 -40.09 13.16
CA ASP A 172 -29.20 -40.92 13.33
C ASP A 172 -28.71 -41.79 12.15
N ALA A 173 -27.44 -42.18 12.32
CA ALA A 173 -26.71 -43.30 11.74
C ALA A 173 -25.98 -43.10 10.40
N GLY A 174 -24.65 -43.22 10.48
CA GLY A 174 -23.82 -43.79 9.41
C GLY A 174 -23.22 -42.82 8.40
N VAL A 175 -21.93 -42.52 8.57
CA VAL A 175 -21.02 -41.92 7.57
C VAL A 175 -21.41 -40.51 7.10
N GLN A 176 -21.13 -39.50 7.92
CA GLN A 176 -21.05 -38.12 7.44
C GLN A 176 -19.69 -37.90 6.78
N THR A 177 -19.69 -37.75 5.46
CA THR A 177 -18.52 -37.37 4.68
C THR A 177 -18.06 -35.96 5.11
N THR A 178 -16.76 -35.82 5.36
CA THR A 178 -16.09 -34.57 5.77
C THR A 178 -16.26 -33.42 4.78
N GLU A 179 -16.77 -33.70 3.58
CA GLU A 179 -16.99 -32.71 2.52
C GLU A 179 -18.27 -31.87 2.78
N CYS A 180 -19.32 -32.46 3.38
CA CYS A 180 -20.59 -31.77 3.61
C CYS A 180 -20.52 -30.73 4.74
N THR A 181 -19.67 -30.94 5.75
CA THR A 181 -19.46 -29.97 6.83
C THR A 181 -18.62 -28.78 6.38
N ASN A 182 -17.62 -29.02 5.52
CA ASN A 182 -16.75 -27.97 4.95
C ASN A 182 -17.47 -27.06 3.96
N LEU A 183 -18.41 -27.58 3.16
CA LEU A 183 -19.26 -26.74 2.32
C LEU A 183 -20.19 -25.85 3.17
N CYS A 184 -20.76 -26.39 4.25
CA CYS A 184 -21.66 -25.64 5.14
C CYS A 184 -20.92 -24.53 5.91
N THR A 185 -19.70 -24.78 6.39
CA THR A 185 -18.87 -23.74 7.04
C THR A 185 -18.47 -22.64 6.08
N ASN A 186 -18.13 -22.97 4.83
CA ASN A 186 -17.81 -21.97 3.80
C ASN A 186 -19.03 -21.13 3.39
N CYS A 187 -20.21 -21.75 3.25
CA CYS A 187 -21.44 -21.00 2.97
C CYS A 187 -21.83 -20.06 4.12
N ASN A 188 -21.65 -20.49 5.37
CA ASN A 188 -21.89 -19.65 6.54
C ASN A 188 -20.86 -18.51 6.65
N ALA A 189 -19.58 -18.80 6.37
CA ALA A 189 -18.51 -17.80 6.32
C ALA A 189 -18.81 -16.74 5.25
N LEU A 190 -19.13 -17.16 4.03
CA LEU A 190 -19.46 -16.25 2.93
C LEU A 190 -20.71 -15.41 3.24
N THR A 191 -21.72 -16.01 3.85
CA THR A 191 -22.93 -15.28 4.28
C THR A 191 -22.61 -14.22 5.35
N SER A 192 -21.71 -14.55 6.28
CA SER A 192 -21.24 -13.61 7.30
C SER A 192 -20.42 -12.47 6.68
N GLU A 193 -19.57 -12.75 5.69
CA GLU A 193 -18.82 -11.75 4.94
C GLU A 193 -19.76 -10.82 4.17
N CYS A 194 -20.76 -11.36 3.45
CA CYS A 194 -21.78 -10.57 2.78
C CYS A 194 -22.55 -9.66 3.75
N ARG A 195 -22.82 -10.12 4.98
CA ARG A 195 -23.47 -9.31 6.02
C ARG A 195 -22.57 -8.16 6.49
N THR A 196 -21.29 -8.44 6.78
CA THR A 196 -20.33 -7.40 7.20
C THR A 196 -20.08 -6.36 6.11
N LEU A 197 -19.99 -6.79 4.84
CA LEU A 197 -19.90 -5.90 3.69
C LEU A 197 -21.12 -4.99 3.58
N LYS A 198 -22.33 -5.54 3.75
CA LYS A 198 -23.57 -4.76 3.75
C LYS A 198 -23.59 -3.70 4.86
N GLU A 199 -23.14 -4.05 6.07
CA GLU A 199 -23.02 -3.09 7.17
C GLU A 199 -21.98 -1.99 6.88
N SER A 200 -20.87 -2.34 6.23
CA SER A 200 -19.83 -1.37 5.83
C SER A 200 -20.34 -0.36 4.80
N LEU A 201 -21.14 -0.81 3.83
CA LEU A 201 -21.80 0.06 2.84
C LEU A 201 -22.77 1.02 3.52
N GLN A 202 -23.61 0.52 4.43
CA GLN A 202 -24.54 1.38 5.19
C GLN A 202 -23.84 2.42 6.07
N ARG A 203 -22.65 2.10 6.60
CA ARG A 203 -21.82 3.09 7.33
C ARG A 203 -21.24 4.13 6.38
N LEU A 204 -20.77 3.71 5.21
CA LEU A 204 -20.20 4.63 4.23
C LEU A 204 -21.26 5.60 3.68
N GLU A 205 -22.46 5.10 3.37
CA GLU A 205 -23.59 5.93 2.95
C GLU A 205 -23.98 6.97 4.00
N ARG A 206 -23.97 6.60 5.29
CA ARG A 206 -24.20 7.57 6.38
C ARG A 206 -23.14 8.66 6.40
N ARG A 207 -21.87 8.30 6.23
CA ARG A 207 -20.77 9.28 6.18
C ARG A 207 -20.88 10.20 4.97
N CYS A 208 -21.30 9.69 3.81
CA CYS A 208 -21.56 10.52 2.64
C CYS A 208 -22.66 11.55 2.93
N ARG A 209 -23.79 11.12 3.53
CA ARG A 209 -24.87 12.03 3.92
C ARG A 209 -24.43 13.08 4.96
N GLU A 210 -23.62 12.69 5.94
CA GLU A 210 -23.06 13.62 6.93
C GLU A 210 -22.16 14.68 6.27
N LEU A 211 -21.32 14.26 5.32
CA LEU A 211 -20.45 15.17 4.57
C LEU A 211 -21.25 16.11 3.67
N GLU A 212 -22.30 15.62 3.01
CA GLU A 212 -23.24 16.43 2.24
C GLU A 212 -23.92 17.48 3.12
N ASN A 213 -24.38 17.10 4.31
CA ASN A 213 -24.95 18.04 5.28
C ASN A 213 -23.92 19.10 5.72
N HIS A 214 -22.67 18.70 5.98
CA HIS A 214 -21.61 19.64 6.34
C HIS A 214 -21.30 20.64 5.21
N LEU A 215 -21.29 20.18 3.95
CA LEU A 215 -21.11 21.04 2.79
C LEU A 215 -22.30 22.01 2.61
N ASN A 216 -23.52 21.54 2.83
CA ASN A 216 -24.72 22.38 2.75
C ASN A 216 -24.71 23.47 3.85
N ILE A 217 -24.33 23.11 5.08
CA ILE A 217 -24.14 24.08 6.18
C ILE A 217 -23.05 25.10 5.81
N GLN A 218 -21.95 24.68 5.18
CA GLN A 218 -20.90 25.61 4.73
C GLN A 218 -21.37 26.56 3.62
N GLN A 219 -22.27 26.12 2.74
CA GLN A 219 -22.89 26.98 1.72
C GLN A 219 -23.80 28.05 2.36
N ASP A 220 -24.51 27.72 3.45
CA ASP A 220 -25.32 28.69 4.22
C ASP A 220 -24.46 29.77 4.91
N VAL A 221 -23.25 29.44 5.38
CA VAL A 221 -22.29 30.45 5.87
C VAL A 221 -21.82 31.38 4.74
N GLY A 222 -21.87 30.92 3.49
CA GLY A 222 -21.65 31.75 2.30
C GLY A 222 -22.70 32.84 2.11
N ILE A 223 -23.95 32.60 2.52
CA ILE A 223 -25.08 33.54 2.39
C ILE A 223 -25.02 34.65 3.46
N LEU A 224 -24.29 34.45 4.56
CA LEU A 224 -24.06 35.49 5.58
C LEU A 224 -23.00 36.54 5.18
N LYS A 225 -22.32 36.40 4.03
CA LYS A 225 -21.33 37.38 3.58
C LYS A 225 -21.92 38.69 3.04
N GLU A 226 -23.24 38.82 2.93
CA GLU A 226 -23.90 40.06 2.49
C GLU A 226 -24.49 40.91 3.62
N LYS A 227 -24.56 40.40 4.87
CA LYS A 227 -24.89 41.25 6.01
C LYS A 227 -23.60 41.76 6.63
N LYS A 228 -23.34 43.06 6.50
CA LYS A 228 -22.29 43.79 7.22
C LYS A 228 -22.44 43.55 8.73
N VAL A 229 -21.81 42.52 9.25
CA VAL A 229 -21.61 42.35 10.69
C VAL A 229 -20.39 43.21 11.05
N ALA A 230 -20.65 44.37 11.65
CA ALA A 230 -19.60 45.21 12.19
C ALA A 230 -18.97 44.50 13.39
N PHE A 231 -17.74 44.02 13.25
CA PHE A 231 -16.95 43.55 14.39
C PHE A 231 -16.33 44.77 15.09
N TYR A 232 -16.74 45.03 16.32
CA TYR A 232 -16.13 46.05 17.18
C TYR A 232 -14.82 45.49 17.75
N THR A 233 -13.75 45.48 16.96
CA THR A 233 -12.41 45.23 17.51
C THR A 233 -11.96 46.51 18.19
N GLY A 234 -12.07 46.55 19.51
CA GLY A 234 -11.67 47.68 20.36
C GLY A 234 -10.18 48.02 20.24
N GLN A 235 -9.81 48.71 19.17
CA GLN A 235 -8.50 49.33 19.00
C GLN A 235 -8.68 50.84 18.97
N CYS A 236 -8.03 51.48 19.94
CA CYS A 236 -7.99 52.91 20.15
C CYS A 236 -7.40 53.62 18.92
N ASN A 237 -8.10 54.65 18.49
CA ASN A 237 -7.83 55.46 17.31
C ASN A 237 -6.52 56.26 17.47
N VAL A 238 -5.40 55.79 16.90
CA VAL A 238 -4.20 56.63 16.71
C VAL A 238 -4.31 57.27 15.33
N LYS A 239 -4.67 58.56 15.30
CA LYS A 239 -4.68 59.40 14.11
C LYS A 239 -3.27 59.46 13.52
N VAL A 240 -3.06 58.87 12.34
CA VAL A 240 -1.92 59.19 11.47
C VAL A 240 -2.35 60.36 10.59
N GLN A 241 -1.94 61.57 10.95
CA GLN A 241 -2.08 62.72 10.06
C GLN A 241 -0.95 62.70 9.02
N ASN A 242 -1.36 62.62 7.76
CA ASN A 242 -0.53 62.94 6.60
C ASN A 242 -0.22 64.44 6.62
N GLU A 243 1.05 64.84 6.60
CA GLU A 243 1.45 66.18 6.17
C GLU A 243 2.39 66.09 4.97
N LYS A 244 1.84 66.51 3.82
CA LYS A 244 2.57 66.82 2.60
C LYS A 244 3.38 68.09 2.82
N GLY A 245 4.56 68.14 2.20
CA GLY A 245 5.57 69.15 2.43
C GLY A 245 5.13 70.59 2.22
N VAL A 246 5.73 71.47 3.04
CA VAL A 246 5.87 72.89 2.77
C VAL A 246 7.34 73.24 2.99
N ARG A 247 8.00 73.63 1.89
CA ARG A 247 9.29 74.31 1.91
C ARG A 247 9.13 75.63 2.67
N LYS A 248 9.99 75.91 3.65
CA LYS A 248 10.40 77.28 3.97
C LYS A 248 11.80 77.30 4.60
N SER A 249 12.67 78.00 3.89
CA SER A 249 13.98 78.52 4.27
C SER A 249 13.93 79.26 5.63
N MET A 250 14.96 79.09 6.48
CA MET A 250 15.80 80.20 6.99
C MET A 250 16.85 79.74 8.02
N ARG A 251 18.11 80.09 7.70
CA ARG A 251 19.20 80.62 8.56
C ARG A 251 19.81 79.76 9.68
N SER A 252 20.97 79.19 9.32
CA SER A 252 22.29 79.35 9.97
C SER A 252 22.35 79.97 11.38
N ARG A 253 22.82 79.18 12.36
CA ARG A 253 23.63 79.65 13.50
C ARG A 253 24.78 78.68 13.78
N LYS A 254 25.98 79.25 13.94
CA LYS A 254 27.30 78.62 14.13
C LYS A 254 27.39 77.78 15.42
N PRO A 255 28.32 76.81 15.50
CA PRO A 255 28.69 76.15 16.76
C PRO A 255 29.66 77.02 17.59
N PRO A 256 29.67 76.89 18.93
CA PRO A 256 30.63 77.57 19.79
C PRO A 256 32.00 76.87 19.76
N LYS A 257 33.06 77.67 19.70
CA LYS A 257 34.45 77.24 19.82
C LYS A 257 34.77 76.87 21.28
N GLN A 258 35.52 75.79 21.43
CA GLN A 258 36.20 75.42 22.67
C GLN A 258 37.35 76.42 22.95
N MET A 259 37.48 76.81 24.21
CA MET A 259 38.74 77.17 24.87
C MET A 259 38.71 76.55 26.27
#